data_AF-A0A4V6NQT0-F1
#
_entry.id   AF-A0A4V6NQT0-F1
#
_cell.length_a   1.000
_cell.length_b   1.000
_cell.length_c   1.000
_cell.angle_alpha   90.00
_cell.angle_beta   90.00
_cell.angle_gamma   90.00
#
_symmetry.space_group_name_H-M   'P 1'
#
loop_
_entity.id
_entity.type
_entity.pdbx_description
1 polymer ?
#
loop_
_entity_poly.entity_id
_entity_poly.type
_entity_poly.pdbx_seq_one_letter_code
_entity_poly.pdbx_strand_id
1 'polypeptide(L)'
;MRADPRDRRAERWGLWTANLVAVTVVPFTLGGTWRAPVGFAVYVGVAALALMLAEDGALWRQLRTRPDVRAYLRVRLALVTLGALPPFVIGAGVCG
;
A
#
# COMPACT_ATOMS: atom_id res chain seq x y z
N MET A 1 -2.72 22.59 -24.75
CA MET A 1 -1.94 23.00 -23.57
C MET A 1 -0.83 21.98 -23.33
N ARG A 2 0.45 22.37 -23.48
CA ARG A 2 1.59 21.48 -23.19
C ARG A 2 1.85 21.56 -21.69
N ALA A 3 1.60 20.47 -20.95
CA ALA A 3 1.93 20.39 -19.53
C ALA A 3 3.44 20.64 -19.32
N ASP A 4 3.78 21.57 -18.43
CA ASP A 4 5.17 21.93 -18.14
C ASP A 4 5.89 20.69 -17.57
N PRO A 5 7.10 20.33 -18.04
CA PRO A 5 7.87 19.24 -17.46
C PRO A 5 8.11 19.37 -15.94
N ARG A 6 7.94 20.57 -15.36
CA ARG A 6 7.97 20.80 -13.90
C ARG A 6 6.72 20.26 -13.19
N ASP A 7 5.54 20.33 -13.81
CA ASP A 7 4.28 19.79 -13.26
C ASP A 7 4.37 18.27 -13.10
N ARG A 8 4.95 17.58 -14.10
CA ARG A 8 5.15 16.12 -14.05
C ARG A 8 6.11 15.67 -12.95
N ARG A 9 7.06 16.51 -12.53
CA ARG A 9 7.92 16.20 -11.38
C ARG A 9 7.16 16.40 -10.09
N ALA A 10 6.51 17.55 -9.89
CA ALA A 10 5.73 17.83 -8.69
C ALA A 10 4.64 16.77 -8.44
N GLU A 11 3.97 16.32 -9.50
CA GLU A 11 2.98 15.25 -9.44
C GLU A 11 3.59 13.89 -9.07
N ARG A 12 4.76 13.54 -9.63
CA ARG A 12 5.54 12.36 -9.21
C ARG A 12 6.00 12.42 -7.75
N TRP A 13 6.46 13.57 -7.31
CA TRP A 13 6.87 13.79 -5.91
C TRP A 13 5.68 13.69 -4.97
N GLY A 14 4.52 14.27 -5.34
CA GLY A 14 3.28 14.14 -4.59
C GLY A 14 2.83 12.69 -4.42
N LEU A 15 2.85 11.90 -5.50
CA LEU A 15 2.53 10.47 -5.47
C LEU A 15 3.51 9.66 -4.61
N TRP A 16 4.81 10.00 -4.67
CA TRP A 16 5.84 9.37 -3.83
C TRP A 16 5.61 9.65 -2.35
N THR A 17 5.34 10.91 -2.01
CA THR A 17 5.09 11.32 -0.62
C THR A 17 3.80 10.68 -0.10
N ALA A 18 2.74 10.63 -0.92
CA ALA A 18 1.50 9.96 -0.57
C ALA A 18 1.69 8.45 -0.33
N ASN A 19 2.49 7.77 -1.15
CA ASN A 19 2.84 6.37 -0.92
C ASN A 19 3.64 6.17 0.37
N LEU A 20 4.62 7.03 0.65
CA LEU A 20 5.40 6.95 1.88
C LEU A 20 4.51 7.16 3.11
N VAL A 21 3.63 8.17 3.08
CA VAL A 21 2.66 8.44 4.16
C VAL A 21 1.69 7.27 4.33
N ALA A 22 1.18 6.71 3.24
CA ALA A 22 0.33 5.52 3.30
C ALA A 22 1.07 4.37 3.98
N VAL A 23 2.31 4.06 3.58
CA VAL A 23 3.07 2.92 4.12
C VAL A 23 3.58 3.13 5.55
N THR A 24 3.62 4.37 6.06
CA THR A 24 4.19 4.67 7.39
C THR A 24 3.16 5.20 8.39
N VAL A 25 2.46 6.28 8.07
CA VAL A 25 1.55 6.98 9.00
C VAL A 25 0.27 6.19 9.25
N VAL A 26 -0.30 5.59 8.20
CA VAL A 26 -1.55 4.82 8.34
C VAL A 26 -1.34 3.55 9.17
N PRO A 27 -0.29 2.72 8.95
CA PRO A 27 0.01 1.59 9.81
C PRO A 27 0.32 1.99 11.25
N PHE A 28 1.08 3.07 11.46
CA PHE A 28 1.42 3.56 12.79
C PHE A 28 0.17 3.96 13.59
N THR A 29 -0.74 4.72 12.98
CA THR A 29 -2.01 5.14 13.63
C THR A 29 -2.97 3.97 13.86
N LEU A 30 -3.00 2.99 12.94
CA LEU A 30 -3.75 1.74 13.13
C LEU A 30 -3.19 0.90 14.29
N GLY A 31 -1.87 0.87 14.47
CA GLY A 31 -1.23 0.21 15.60
C GLY A 31 -1.67 0.81 16.93
N GLY A 32 -1.73 2.14 17.03
CA GLY A 32 -2.06 2.81 18.28
C GLY A 32 -3.53 2.85 18.68
N THR A 33 -4.46 2.51 17.79
CA THR A 33 -5.90 2.56 18.08
C THR A 33 -6.45 1.25 18.68
N TRP A 34 -5.60 0.27 19.01
CA TRP A 34 -5.95 -1.05 19.58
C TRP A 34 -7.02 -1.87 18.81
N ARG A 35 -7.55 -1.32 17.70
CA ARG A 35 -8.53 -1.95 16.80
C ARG A 35 -7.82 -2.85 15.79
N ALA A 36 -7.30 -3.93 16.36
CA ALA A 36 -7.11 -5.26 15.83
C ALA A 36 -6.12 -5.46 14.65
N PRO A 37 -5.42 -6.62 14.65
CA PRO A 37 -4.70 -7.12 13.47
C PRO A 37 -5.59 -7.23 12.21
N VAL A 38 -6.92 -7.22 12.38
CA VAL A 38 -7.89 -7.15 11.28
C VAL A 38 -7.81 -5.83 10.52
N GLY A 39 -7.68 -4.68 11.21
CA GLY A 39 -7.55 -3.37 10.55
C GLY A 39 -6.26 -3.28 9.72
N PHE A 40 -5.17 -3.81 10.27
CA PHE A 40 -3.90 -3.94 9.56
C PHE A 40 -4.01 -4.89 8.35
N ALA A 41 -4.63 -6.06 8.50
CA ALA A 41 -4.80 -7.02 7.41
C ALA A 41 -5.65 -6.45 6.27
N VAL A 42 -6.74 -5.75 6.58
CA VAL A 42 -7.59 -5.06 5.59
C VAL A 42 -6.79 -3.97 4.89
N TYR A 43 -6.05 -3.15 5.64
CA TYR A 43 -5.21 -2.10 5.07
C TYR A 43 -4.17 -2.66 4.09
N VAL A 44 -3.41 -3.68 4.51
CA VAL A 44 -2.38 -4.33 3.68
C VAL A 44 -2.99 -4.94 2.42
N GLY A 45 -4.18 -5.56 2.54
CA GLY A 45 -4.94 -6.08 1.41
C GLY A 45 -5.30 -4.98 0.41
N VAL A 46 -5.91 -3.88 0.87
CA VAL A 46 -6.31 -2.76 0.02
C VAL A 46 -5.10 -2.07 -0.61
N ALA A 47 -4.02 -1.86 0.13
CA ALA A 47 -2.80 -1.23 -0.38
C ALA A 47 -2.12 -2.09 -1.46
N ALA A 48 -1.99 -3.40 -1.24
CA ALA A 48 -1.43 -4.32 -2.23
C ALA A 48 -2.30 -4.37 -3.51
N LEU A 49 -3.63 -4.33 -3.34
CA LEU A 49 -4.58 -4.28 -4.45
C LEU A 49 -4.49 -2.96 -5.23
N ALA A 50 -4.45 -1.83 -4.52
CA ALA A 50 -4.33 -0.50 -5.11
C ALA A 50 -3.02 -0.36 -5.90
N LEU A 51 -1.91 -0.84 -5.35
CA LEU A 51 -0.62 -0.87 -6.04
C LEU A 51 -0.67 -1.74 -7.31
N MET A 52 -1.35 -2.88 -7.25
CA MET A 52 -1.54 -3.75 -8.41
C MET A 52 -2.39 -3.08 -9.50
N LEU A 53 -3.50 -2.45 -9.11
CA LEU A 53 -4.38 -1.71 -10.02
C LEU A 53 -3.71 -0.48 -10.63
N ALA A 54 -2.84 0.19 -9.86
CA ALA A 54 -2.08 1.35 -10.32
C ALA A 54 -1.04 1.00 -11.38
N GLU A 55 -0.54 -0.24 -11.40
CA GLU A 55 0.34 -0.71 -12.46
C GLU A 55 -0.42 -1.15 -13.70
N ASP A 56 -1.41 -2.05 -13.54
CA ASP A 56 -2.23 -2.50 -14.66
C ASP A 56 -3.60 -3.01 -14.20
N GLY A 57 -4.64 -2.23 -14.53
CA GLY A 57 -6.03 -2.58 -14.23
C GLY A 57 -6.51 -3.85 -14.94
N ALA A 58 -5.86 -4.30 -16.01
CA ALA A 58 -6.18 -5.58 -16.66
C ALA A 58 -5.88 -6.78 -15.76
N LEU A 59 -4.96 -6.65 -14.80
CA LEU A 59 -4.59 -7.70 -13.86
C LEU A 59 -5.74 -8.08 -12.92
N TRP A 60 -6.67 -7.16 -12.65
CA TRP A 60 -7.85 -7.45 -11.81
C TRP A 60 -8.75 -8.53 -12.40
N ARG A 61 -8.99 -8.48 -13.72
CA ARG A 61 -9.79 -9.50 -14.42
C ARG A 61 -9.05 -10.83 -14.49
N GLN A 62 -7.72 -10.79 -14.59
CA GLN A 62 -6.88 -11.98 -14.69
C GLN A 62 -6.60 -12.64 -13.32
N LEU A 63 -6.90 -11.97 -12.22
CA LEU A 63 -6.68 -12.47 -10.86
C LEU A 63 -7.35 -13.83 -10.60
N ARG A 64 -8.54 -14.02 -11.17
CA ARG A 64 -9.31 -15.27 -11.03
C ARG A 64 -8.81 -16.36 -11.98
N THR A 65 -8.38 -16.00 -13.18
CA THR A 65 -8.11 -16.95 -14.27
C THR A 65 -6.65 -17.39 -14.33
N ARG A 66 -5.69 -16.52 -14.00
CA ARG A 66 -4.26 -16.82 -14.09
C ARG A 66 -3.62 -17.04 -12.71
N PRO A 67 -2.96 -18.19 -12.47
CA PRO A 67 -2.25 -18.46 -11.21
C PRO A 67 -1.02 -17.55 -11.04
N ASP A 68 -0.34 -17.15 -12.12
CA ASP A 68 0.83 -16.28 -12.07
C ASP A 68 0.50 -14.90 -11.48
N VAL A 69 -0.68 -14.38 -11.82
CA VAL A 69 -1.20 -13.09 -11.31
C VAL A 69 -1.50 -13.19 -9.80
N ARG A 70 -1.91 -14.36 -9.32
CA ARG A 70 -2.09 -14.60 -7.87
C ARG A 70 -0.76 -14.71 -7.14
N ALA A 71 0.24 -15.35 -7.75
CA ALA A 71 1.60 -15.39 -7.20
C ALA A 71 2.17 -13.97 -7.09
N TYR A 72 1.99 -13.17 -8.14
CA TYR A 72 2.36 -11.76 -8.16
C TYR A 72 1.68 -10.95 -7.04
N LEU A 73 0.35 -11.08 -6.89
CA LEU A 73 -0.39 -10.43 -5.80
C LEU A 73 0.14 -10.85 -4.42
N ARG A 74 0.45 -12.14 -4.21
CA ARG A 74 1.01 -12.64 -2.95
C ARG A 74 2.37 -12.03 -2.63
N VAL A 75 3.25 -11.93 -3.62
CA VAL A 75 4.56 -11.25 -3.46
C VAL A 75 4.34 -9.79 -3.08
N ARG A 76 3.41 -9.11 -3.74
CA ARG A 76 3.11 -7.71 -3.46
C ARG A 76 2.51 -7.51 -2.06
N LEU A 77 1.58 -8.38 -1.65
CA LEU A 77 1.08 -8.45 -0.28
C LEU A 77 2.23 -8.64 0.72
N ALA A 78 3.16 -9.55 0.46
CA ALA A 78 4.30 -9.78 1.34
C ALA A 78 5.19 -8.53 1.47
N LEU A 79 5.49 -7.85 0.37
CA LEU A 79 6.27 -6.61 0.37
C LEU A 79 5.58 -5.49 1.14
N VAL A 80 4.28 -5.28 0.90
CA VAL A 80 3.48 -4.27 1.63
C VAL A 80 3.42 -4.61 3.12
N THR A 81 3.23 -5.89 3.46
CA THR A 81 3.24 -6.35 4.85
C THR A 81 4.59 -6.04 5.50
N LEU A 82 5.70 -6.44 4.88
CA LEU A 82 7.05 -6.22 5.43
C LEU A 82 7.37 -4.72 5.59
N GLY A 83 6.89 -3.86 4.69
CA GLY A 83 7.07 -2.41 4.79
C GLY A 83 6.18 -1.76 5.85
N ALA A 84 4.93 -2.22 5.99
CA ALA A 84 3.93 -1.65 6.90
C ALA A 84 3.99 -2.23 8.33
N LEU A 85 4.59 -3.42 8.50
CA LEU A 85 4.67 -4.11 9.78
C LEU A 85 5.51 -3.35 10.81
N PRO A 86 6.73 -2.84 10.49
CA PRO A 86 7.50 -2.06 11.46
C PRO A 86 6.76 -0.83 12.00
N PRO A 87 6.20 0.08 11.17
CA PRO A 87 5.46 1.22 11.70
C PRO A 87 4.21 0.81 12.49
N PHE A 88 3.52 -0.26 12.09
CA PHE A 88 2.39 -0.80 12.86
C PHE A 88 2.81 -1.30 14.26
N VAL A 89 3.88 -2.08 14.35
CA VAL A 89 4.39 -2.60 15.64
C VAL A 89 4.86 -1.46 16.54
N ILE A 90 5.53 -0.45 15.97
CA ILE A 90 5.95 0.74 16.73
C ILE A 90 4.70 1.49 17.25
N GLY A 91 3.71 1.73 16.40
CA GLY A 91 2.46 2.38 16.82
C GLY A 91 1.72 1.63 17.92
N ALA A 92 1.65 0.29 17.81
CA ALA A 92 1.05 -0.58 18.82
C ALA A 92 1.84 -0.63 20.14
N GLY A 93 3.17 -0.48 20.09
CA GLY A 93 4.01 -0.46 21.29
C GLY A 93 4.10 0.91 21.97
N VAL A 94 3.92 2.00 21.22
CA VAL A 94 4.04 3.39 21.74
C VAL A 94 2.70 3.92 22.24
N CYS A 95 1.60 3.59 21.57
CA CYS A 95 0.24 3.98 21.96
C CYS A 95 -0.53 2.80 22.61
N GLY A 96 0.18 1.71 22.86
CA GLY A 96 -0.20 0.51 23.61
C GLY A 96 -0.48 0.82 25.08
#